data_AF-A0A2N6TZU3-F1
#
_entry.id   AF-A0A2N6TZU3-F1
#
_cell.length_a   1.000
_cell.length_b   1.000
_cell.length_c   1.000
_cell.angle_alpha   90.00
_cell.angle_beta   90.00
_cell.angle_gamma   90.00
#
_symmetry.space_group_name_H-M   'P 1'
#
loop_
_entity.id
_entity.type
_entity.pdbx_description
1 polymer ?
#
loop_
_entity_poly.entity_id
_entity_poly.type
_entity_poly.pdbx_seq_one_letter_code
_entity_poly.pdbx_strand_id
1 'polypeptide(L)'
;MRSFLSGLGAMGSADQPTPHPLLAELTGQTVIHTRVAARGTWTVTGRGWVVHSRIQRLDAPALAAEDPGSLAVTLRDARVVGTRIQGAEMLGDGMLRLVLQGPAGPLTLSTVAPWQVEGPRGALLQVAPKGEVHAVPPGPPVHASPERLAEHAASRPSGPELRLLERAEGRVLHPGDVVEVLTAAGALDEEEFERRGPLLLARLLSRGELQAGWVDRGVFTPWTLELPQVIEHIGATWVALGGSTPGPDMIAWFERTDAGRASLGPRVDGARGAGMSGYNSPGVVGGAR
;
A
#
# COMPACT_ATOMS: atom_id res chain seq x y z
N MET A 1 47.77 -47.08 -10.82
CA MET A 1 47.51 -46.79 -9.40
C MET A 1 47.82 -45.32 -9.13
N ARG A 2 47.02 -44.66 -8.27
CA ARG A 2 46.86 -43.21 -7.97
C ARG A 2 45.76 -42.55 -8.85
N SER A 3 44.47 -42.53 -8.45
CA SER A 3 43.78 -41.79 -7.35
C SER A 3 44.03 -40.28 -7.40
N PHE A 4 43.07 -39.49 -7.92
CA PHE A 4 41.84 -38.93 -7.31
C PHE A 4 42.08 -37.60 -6.54
N LEU A 5 41.44 -36.55 -7.07
CA LEU A 5 40.90 -35.33 -6.44
C LEU A 5 41.85 -34.27 -5.87
N SER A 6 41.81 -33.10 -6.48
CA SER A 6 41.96 -31.81 -5.80
C SER A 6 41.21 -30.75 -6.61
N GLY A 7 40.18 -30.16 -6.01
CA GLY A 7 39.40 -29.10 -6.65
C GLY A 7 37.99 -28.86 -6.09
N LEU A 8 37.75 -29.09 -4.80
CA LEU A 8 36.58 -28.53 -4.10
C LEU A 8 36.91 -27.07 -3.77
N GLY A 9 36.48 -26.16 -4.63
CA GLY A 9 36.49 -24.72 -4.35
C GLY A 9 35.35 -24.34 -3.42
N ALA A 10 35.71 -23.83 -2.24
CA ALA A 10 34.97 -22.94 -1.35
C ALA A 10 33.44 -23.12 -1.27
N MET A 11 32.98 -24.06 -0.43
CA MET A 11 31.71 -23.87 0.28
C MET A 11 31.93 -22.80 1.36
N GLY A 12 31.40 -21.59 1.13
CA GLY A 12 31.21 -20.62 2.20
C GLY A 12 30.36 -21.24 3.31
N SER A 13 30.66 -20.93 4.56
CA SER A 13 29.89 -21.39 5.72
C SER A 13 28.40 -21.07 5.53
N ALA A 14 27.53 -22.07 5.66
CA ALA A 14 26.08 -21.99 5.42
C ALA A 14 25.33 -20.92 6.24
N ASP A 15 26.01 -20.25 7.18
CA ASP A 15 25.44 -19.32 8.15
C ASP A 15 25.90 -17.87 7.96
N GLN A 16 26.68 -17.57 6.91
CA GLN A 16 27.07 -16.18 6.65
C GLN A 16 25.94 -15.44 5.91
N PRO A 17 25.42 -14.34 6.50
CA PRO A 17 24.40 -13.55 5.84
C PRO A 17 24.96 -12.91 4.58
N THR A 18 24.23 -13.07 3.48
CA THR A 18 24.54 -12.45 2.20
C THR A 18 23.72 -11.17 2.06
N PRO A 19 24.35 -9.98 2.16
CA PRO A 19 23.64 -8.72 1.94
C PRO A 19 23.22 -8.60 0.48
N HIS A 20 21.99 -8.17 0.24
CA HIS A 20 21.50 -7.85 -1.10
C HIS A 20 20.96 -6.42 -1.15
N PRO A 21 21.30 -5.60 -2.15
CA PRO A 21 20.86 -4.20 -2.22
C PRO A 21 19.35 -4.01 -2.08
N LEU A 22 18.55 -4.87 -2.72
CA LEU A 22 17.07 -4.82 -2.61
C LEU A 22 16.53 -5.21 -1.23
N LEU A 23 17.28 -5.98 -0.42
CA LEU A 23 16.91 -6.24 0.97
C LEU A 23 17.26 -5.05 1.87
N ALA A 24 18.37 -4.35 1.59
CA ALA A 24 18.74 -3.15 2.31
C ALA A 24 17.64 -2.07 2.22
N GLU A 25 16.92 -1.99 1.10
CA GLU A 25 15.79 -1.08 0.93
C GLU A 25 14.66 -1.32 1.95
N LEU A 26 14.45 -2.57 2.41
CA LEU A 26 13.43 -2.89 3.42
C LEU A 26 13.77 -2.30 4.80
N THR A 27 15.05 -2.05 5.07
CA THR A 27 15.51 -1.58 6.37
C THR A 27 14.99 -0.17 6.65
N GLY A 28 14.53 0.04 7.88
CA GLY A 28 13.94 1.28 8.35
C GLY A 28 12.46 1.46 7.99
N GLN A 29 11.87 0.57 7.19
CA GLN A 29 10.45 0.64 6.84
C GLN A 29 9.57 0.01 7.91
N THR A 30 8.34 0.53 8.04
CA THR A 30 7.30 -0.05 8.90
C THR A 30 6.49 -1.08 8.10
N VAL A 31 6.14 -2.21 8.71
CA VAL A 31 5.16 -3.13 8.14
C VAL A 31 3.76 -2.55 8.35
N ILE A 32 3.01 -2.35 7.26
CA ILE A 32 1.67 -1.74 7.30
C ILE A 32 0.56 -2.76 7.12
N HIS A 33 0.86 -3.92 6.56
CA HIS A 33 -0.13 -4.95 6.31
C HIS A 33 0.50 -6.33 6.21
N THR A 34 -0.24 -7.35 6.63
CA THR A 34 0.05 -8.74 6.31
C THR A 34 -1.20 -9.38 5.75
N ARG A 35 -1.05 -10.24 4.74
CA ARG A 35 -2.16 -10.92 4.07
C ARG A 35 -1.83 -12.40 3.94
N VAL A 36 -2.85 -13.25 4.08
CA VAL A 36 -2.74 -14.70 3.86
C VAL A 36 -3.82 -15.11 2.86
N ALA A 37 -3.44 -15.85 1.82
CA ALA A 37 -4.37 -16.51 0.93
C ALA A 37 -3.89 -17.92 0.59
N ALA A 38 -4.69 -18.67 -0.19
CA ALA A 38 -4.39 -20.04 -0.57
C ALA A 38 -2.99 -20.24 -1.19
N ARG A 39 -2.42 -19.20 -1.80
CA ARG A 39 -1.12 -19.25 -2.49
C ARG A 39 0.07 -18.77 -1.65
N GLY A 40 -0.14 -18.20 -0.47
CA GLY A 40 0.97 -17.75 0.37
C GLY A 40 0.64 -16.66 1.38
N THR A 41 1.70 -16.17 2.01
CA THR A 41 1.72 -15.07 2.96
C THR A 41 2.45 -13.87 2.37
N TRP A 42 1.90 -12.68 2.61
CA TRP A 42 2.45 -11.41 2.17
C TRP A 42 2.69 -10.51 3.37
N THR A 43 3.84 -9.84 3.38
CA THR A 43 4.16 -8.74 4.30
C THR A 43 4.43 -7.50 3.49
N VAL A 44 3.66 -6.45 3.72
CA VAL A 44 3.67 -5.20 2.95
C VAL A 44 4.26 -4.09 3.82
N THR A 45 5.18 -3.33 3.27
CA THR A 45 5.86 -2.23 3.96
C THR A 45 5.27 -0.86 3.57
N GLY A 46 5.55 0.13 4.42
CA GLY A 46 5.06 1.50 4.25
C GLY A 46 5.53 2.19 2.97
N ARG A 47 6.59 1.71 2.29
CA ARG A 47 7.04 2.27 1.00
C ARG A 47 6.69 1.39 -0.19
N GLY A 48 5.69 0.51 -0.06
CA GLY A 48 5.18 -0.30 -1.16
C GLY A 48 6.08 -1.47 -1.55
N TRP A 49 6.87 -2.00 -0.61
CA TRP A 49 7.55 -3.29 -0.81
C TRP A 49 6.68 -4.42 -0.29
N VAL A 50 6.74 -5.56 -0.96
CA VAL A 50 5.98 -6.77 -0.60
C VAL A 50 6.92 -7.95 -0.54
N VAL A 51 6.95 -8.62 0.60
CA VAL A 51 7.60 -9.91 0.78
C VAL A 51 6.55 -10.99 0.60
N HIS A 52 6.68 -11.79 -0.46
CA HIS A 52 5.80 -12.92 -0.74
C HIS A 52 6.54 -14.22 -0.47
N SER A 53 5.88 -15.14 0.22
CA SER A 53 6.37 -16.50 0.36
C SER A 53 5.22 -17.45 0.65
N ARG A 54 5.50 -18.75 0.71
CA ARG A 54 4.47 -19.74 1.05
C ARG A 54 3.97 -19.58 2.48
N ILE A 55 4.89 -19.44 3.43
CA ILE A 55 4.63 -19.28 4.86
C ILE A 55 5.69 -18.36 5.44
N GLN A 56 5.28 -17.40 6.25
CA GLN A 56 6.16 -16.57 7.08
C GLN A 56 5.99 -16.96 8.54
N ARG A 57 7.11 -17.11 9.25
CA ARG A 57 7.13 -17.53 10.65
C ARG A 57 7.81 -16.49 11.50
N LEU A 58 7.24 -16.25 12.67
CA LEU A 58 7.80 -15.44 13.72
C LEU A 58 8.66 -16.32 14.62
N ASP A 59 9.79 -15.77 15.04
CA ASP A 59 10.63 -16.32 16.08
C ASP A 59 10.83 -15.25 17.15
N ALA A 60 10.38 -15.57 18.36
CA ALA A 60 10.63 -14.80 19.55
C ALA A 60 10.66 -15.76 20.75
N PRO A 61 11.63 -15.62 21.69
CA PRO A 61 11.73 -16.47 22.87
C PRO A 61 10.45 -16.53 23.70
N ALA A 62 9.70 -15.42 23.76
CA ALA A 62 8.43 -15.34 24.50
C ALA A 62 7.26 -16.03 23.80
N LEU A 63 7.27 -16.12 22.46
CA LEU A 63 6.17 -16.71 21.67
C LEU A 63 6.31 -18.23 21.53
N ALA A 64 7.54 -18.74 21.54
CA ALA A 64 7.82 -20.18 21.41
C ALA A 64 7.29 -21.03 22.58
N ALA A 65 7.01 -20.42 23.73
CA ALA A 65 6.56 -21.10 24.94
C ALA A 65 5.04 -21.42 24.95
N GLU A 66 4.22 -20.77 24.12
CA GLU A 66 2.76 -20.84 24.23
C GLU A 66 2.12 -21.84 23.25
N ASP A 67 2.53 -21.86 21.98
CA ASP A 67 2.09 -22.85 20.96
C ASP A 67 2.94 -22.70 19.68
N PRO A 68 3.58 -23.77 19.15
CA PRO A 68 4.30 -23.73 17.88
C PRO A 68 3.47 -23.27 16.67
N GLY A 69 2.15 -23.51 16.68
CA GLY A 69 1.21 -23.05 15.65
C GLY A 69 0.99 -21.53 15.68
N SER A 70 1.18 -20.89 16.84
CA SER A 70 1.07 -19.43 17.00
C SER A 70 2.15 -18.67 16.22
N LEU A 71 3.24 -19.33 15.83
CA LEU A 71 4.38 -18.69 15.17
C LEU A 71 4.10 -18.31 13.71
N ALA A 72 3.06 -18.84 13.08
CA ALA A 72 2.71 -18.45 11.71
C ALA A 72 2.18 -17.01 11.66
N VAL A 73 2.60 -16.24 10.66
CA VAL A 73 2.03 -14.92 10.37
C VAL A 73 0.62 -15.08 9.83
N THR A 74 -0.30 -14.31 10.40
CA THR A 74 -1.72 -14.32 10.01
C THR A 74 -2.14 -13.05 9.26
N LEU A 75 -3.40 -12.96 8.84
CA LEU A 75 -3.96 -11.77 8.21
C LEU A 75 -3.98 -10.60 9.21
N ARG A 76 -3.41 -9.45 8.85
CA ARG A 76 -3.29 -8.27 9.71
C ARG A 76 -2.72 -8.61 11.10
N ASP A 77 -1.66 -9.42 11.11
CA ASP A 77 -1.05 -9.93 12.33
C ASP A 77 -0.54 -8.76 13.18
N ALA A 78 -1.20 -8.52 14.31
CA ALA A 78 -0.94 -7.39 15.19
C ALA A 78 0.48 -7.40 15.79
N ARG A 79 1.18 -8.54 15.73
CA ARG A 79 2.56 -8.67 16.17
C ARG A 79 3.55 -8.14 15.15
N VAL A 80 3.15 -8.09 13.88
CA VAL A 80 3.99 -7.69 12.74
C VAL A 80 3.61 -6.29 12.26
N VAL A 81 2.32 -5.98 12.14
CA VAL A 81 1.84 -4.66 11.70
C VAL A 81 2.27 -3.59 12.71
N GLY A 82 2.81 -2.48 12.21
CA GLY A 82 3.37 -1.39 13.01
C GLY A 82 4.82 -1.60 13.44
N THR A 83 5.41 -2.77 13.22
CA THR A 83 6.83 -3.01 13.51
C THR A 83 7.74 -2.39 12.45
N ARG A 84 8.92 -1.94 12.88
CA ARG A 84 9.96 -1.38 11.99
C ARG A 84 11.02 -2.43 11.67
N ILE A 85 11.33 -2.63 10.41
CA ILE A 85 12.39 -3.53 9.96
C ILE A 85 13.75 -2.90 10.30
N GLN A 86 14.55 -3.56 11.12
CA GLN A 86 15.90 -3.14 11.52
C GLN A 86 17.00 -3.76 10.65
N GLY A 87 16.72 -4.94 10.09
CA GLY A 87 17.64 -5.65 9.20
C GLY A 87 16.88 -6.64 8.34
N ALA A 88 17.39 -6.85 7.14
CA ALA A 88 16.86 -7.81 6.18
C ALA A 88 18.04 -8.48 5.47
N GLU A 89 18.11 -9.81 5.56
CA GLU A 89 19.24 -10.57 5.04
C GLU A 89 18.80 -11.95 4.51
N MET A 90 19.56 -12.45 3.54
CA MET A 90 19.44 -13.81 3.07
C MET A 90 20.54 -14.65 3.71
N LEU A 91 20.17 -15.74 4.38
CA LEU A 91 21.10 -16.70 4.96
C LEU A 91 21.67 -17.63 3.88
N GLY A 92 22.74 -18.36 4.19
CA GLY A 92 23.45 -19.20 3.22
C GLY A 92 22.63 -20.38 2.69
N ASP A 93 21.55 -20.76 3.38
CA ASP A 93 20.57 -21.77 2.95
C ASP A 93 19.43 -21.19 2.08
N GLY A 94 19.48 -19.88 1.77
CA GLY A 94 18.46 -19.17 1.02
C GLY A 94 17.24 -18.75 1.85
N MET A 95 17.26 -18.89 3.18
CA MET A 95 16.23 -18.35 4.06
C MET A 95 16.30 -16.82 4.09
N LEU A 96 15.15 -16.16 3.97
CA LEU A 96 15.02 -14.73 4.26
C LEU A 96 14.79 -14.54 5.76
N ARG A 97 15.58 -13.66 6.38
CA ARG A 97 15.42 -13.22 7.77
C ARG A 97 15.22 -11.71 7.82
N LEU A 98 14.14 -11.28 8.47
CA LEU A 98 13.86 -9.88 8.81
C LEU A 98 13.89 -9.72 10.33
N VAL A 99 14.65 -8.75 10.82
CA VAL A 99 14.62 -8.33 12.22
C VAL A 99 13.64 -7.19 12.35
N LEU A 100 12.61 -7.37 13.17
CA LEU A 100 11.53 -6.42 13.39
C LEU A 100 11.66 -5.82 14.79
N GLN A 101 11.40 -4.53 14.92
CA GLN A 101 11.31 -3.83 16.20
C GLN A 101 9.88 -3.34 16.39
N GLY A 102 9.22 -3.86 17.42
CA GLY A 102 7.87 -3.43 17.82
C GLY A 102 7.79 -3.01 19.29
N PRO A 103 6.60 -2.62 19.75
CA PRO A 103 6.34 -2.31 21.17
C PRO A 103 6.57 -3.51 22.10
N ALA A 104 6.33 -4.72 21.59
CA ALA A 104 6.54 -5.97 22.33
C ALA A 104 8.02 -6.43 22.38
N GLY A 105 8.94 -5.65 21.80
CA GLY A 105 10.36 -5.98 21.70
C GLY A 105 10.78 -6.41 20.29
N PRO A 106 12.04 -6.86 20.14
CA PRO A 106 12.54 -7.36 18.87
C PRO A 106 11.92 -8.71 18.54
N LEU A 107 11.60 -8.92 17.27
CA LEU A 107 11.01 -10.15 16.76
C LEU A 107 11.66 -10.50 15.42
N THR A 108 11.86 -11.78 15.15
CA THR A 108 12.40 -12.22 13.86
C THR A 108 11.28 -12.76 13.00
N LEU A 109 11.16 -12.28 11.77
CA LEU A 109 10.31 -12.88 10.74
C LEU A 109 11.21 -13.64 9.76
N SER A 110 10.90 -14.90 9.53
CA SER A 110 11.67 -15.79 8.66
C SER A 110 10.80 -16.49 7.63
N THR A 111 11.39 -16.78 6.48
CA THR A 111 10.75 -17.62 5.47
C THR A 111 11.78 -18.37 4.64
N VAL A 112 11.52 -19.66 4.39
CA VAL A 112 12.35 -20.51 3.53
C VAL A 112 12.03 -20.26 2.06
N ALA A 113 13.00 -20.49 1.17
CA ALA A 113 12.75 -20.47 -0.25
C ALA A 113 11.63 -21.47 -0.65
N PRO A 114 10.77 -21.16 -1.65
CA PRO A 114 10.83 -19.98 -2.49
C PRO A 114 10.18 -18.75 -1.84
N TRP A 115 10.80 -17.60 -2.07
CA TRP A 115 10.26 -16.29 -1.70
C TRP A 115 10.64 -15.23 -2.74
N GLN A 116 9.89 -14.14 -2.74
CA GLN A 116 10.13 -12.99 -3.58
C GLN A 116 9.90 -11.69 -2.80
N VAL A 117 10.63 -10.65 -3.16
CA VAL A 117 10.48 -9.29 -2.69
C VAL A 117 10.19 -8.43 -3.91
N GLU A 118 8.96 -7.95 -4.02
CA GLU A 118 8.52 -7.00 -5.04
C GLU A 118 8.57 -5.60 -4.45
N GLY A 119 8.96 -4.62 -5.26
CA GLY A 119 9.09 -3.25 -4.81
C GLY A 119 8.68 -2.22 -5.87
N PRO A 120 8.71 -0.93 -5.50
CA PRO A 120 8.36 0.17 -6.39
C PRO A 120 9.13 0.12 -7.72
N ARG A 121 8.51 0.63 -8.78
CA ARG A 121 9.12 0.72 -10.13
C ARG A 121 9.54 -0.64 -10.71
N GLY A 122 8.82 -1.71 -10.35
CA GLY A 122 9.06 -3.06 -10.86
C GLY A 122 10.32 -3.73 -10.31
N ALA A 123 10.85 -3.26 -9.17
CA ALA A 123 11.95 -3.92 -8.51
C ALA A 123 11.54 -5.33 -8.07
N LEU A 124 12.41 -6.31 -8.29
CA LEU A 124 12.14 -7.71 -7.94
C LEU A 124 13.41 -8.37 -7.42
N LEU A 125 13.31 -9.07 -6.30
CA LEU A 125 14.27 -10.06 -5.87
C LEU A 125 13.54 -11.39 -5.67
N GLN A 126 13.95 -12.44 -6.35
CA GLN A 126 13.35 -13.75 -6.26
C GLN A 126 14.41 -14.79 -5.91
N VAL A 127 14.07 -15.67 -4.96
CA VAL A 127 14.90 -16.81 -4.60
C VAL A 127 14.10 -18.08 -4.80
N ALA A 128 14.60 -18.94 -5.69
CA ALA A 128 14.00 -20.22 -6.02
C ALA A 128 14.30 -21.29 -4.96
N PRO A 129 13.57 -22.43 -4.94
CA PRO A 129 13.78 -23.48 -3.93
C PRO A 129 15.19 -24.07 -3.89
N LYS A 130 15.94 -23.98 -4.99
CA LYS A 130 17.33 -24.46 -5.10
C LYS A 130 18.38 -23.38 -4.82
N GLY A 131 17.95 -22.20 -4.35
CA GLY A 131 18.84 -21.07 -4.07
C GLY A 131 19.22 -20.24 -5.30
N GLU A 132 18.61 -20.47 -6.47
CA GLU A 132 18.82 -19.58 -7.62
C GLU A 132 18.24 -18.20 -7.31
N VAL A 133 19.07 -17.16 -7.45
CA VAL A 133 18.70 -15.77 -7.19
C VAL A 133 18.49 -15.04 -8.51
N HIS A 134 17.33 -14.41 -8.67
CA HIS A 134 17.04 -13.49 -9.75
C HIS A 134 16.73 -12.10 -9.19
N ALA A 135 17.38 -11.07 -9.73
CA ALA A 135 17.20 -9.70 -9.25
C ALA A 135 17.02 -8.73 -10.42
N VAL A 136 16.01 -7.87 -10.29
CA VAL A 136 15.70 -6.76 -11.19
C VAL A 136 15.72 -5.48 -10.34
N PRO A 137 16.62 -4.52 -10.63
CA PRO A 137 16.65 -3.26 -9.91
C PRO A 137 15.41 -2.39 -10.22
N PRO A 138 15.09 -1.39 -9.38
CA PRO A 138 14.00 -0.46 -9.66
C PRO A 138 14.20 0.28 -11.00
N GLY A 139 13.14 0.33 -11.81
CA GLY A 139 13.12 1.02 -13.10
C GLY A 139 12.76 2.52 -13.00
N PRO A 140 12.28 3.12 -14.10
CA PRO A 140 11.75 4.49 -14.10
C PRO A 140 10.43 4.59 -13.30
N PRO A 141 10.02 5.80 -12.87
CA PRO A 141 8.73 6.03 -12.21
C PRO A 141 7.56 5.51 -13.03
N VAL A 142 6.63 4.81 -12.37
CA VAL A 142 5.44 4.24 -13.01
C VAL A 142 4.27 5.20 -12.88
N HIS A 143 4.01 5.72 -11.68
CA HIS A 143 2.84 6.55 -11.39
C HIS A 143 3.11 8.04 -11.59
N ALA A 144 4.37 8.45 -11.44
CA ALA A 144 4.79 9.85 -11.48
C ALA A 144 5.77 10.17 -12.63
N SER A 145 5.58 9.61 -13.82
CA SER A 145 6.36 10.03 -14.99
C SER A 145 6.09 11.52 -15.30
N PRO A 146 7.06 12.28 -15.83
CA PRO A 146 6.86 13.69 -16.17
C PRO A 146 5.64 13.94 -17.05
N GLU A 147 5.40 13.07 -18.03
CA GLU A 147 4.28 13.13 -18.96
C GLU A 147 2.95 12.92 -18.24
N ARG A 148 2.88 11.92 -17.35
CA ARG A 148 1.68 11.64 -16.54
C ARG A 148 1.37 12.80 -15.61
N LEU A 149 2.37 13.37 -14.95
CA LEU A 149 2.18 14.51 -14.06
C LEU A 149 1.63 15.73 -14.82
N ALA A 150 2.16 16.01 -16.01
CA ALA A 150 1.66 17.08 -16.85
C ALA A 150 0.19 16.82 -17.29
N GLU A 151 -0.12 15.60 -17.72
CA GLU A 151 -1.49 15.20 -18.08
C GLU A 151 -2.45 15.35 -16.88
N HIS A 152 -2.03 14.91 -15.70
CA HIS A 152 -2.82 14.97 -14.48
C HIS A 152 -3.08 16.41 -14.04
N ALA A 153 -2.05 17.27 -14.07
CA ALA A 153 -2.20 18.68 -13.75
C ALA A 153 -3.15 19.43 -14.72
N ALA A 154 -3.17 19.04 -16.00
CA ALA A 154 -4.04 19.65 -17.02
C ALA A 154 -5.47 19.05 -17.05
N SER A 155 -5.71 17.96 -16.32
CA SER A 155 -6.99 17.25 -16.36
C SER A 155 -8.12 18.03 -15.66
N ARG A 156 -9.38 17.71 -16.01
CA ARG A 156 -10.55 18.27 -15.34
C ARG A 156 -11.04 17.33 -14.22
N PRO A 157 -11.60 17.87 -13.12
CA PRO A 157 -12.18 17.06 -12.06
C PRO A 157 -13.26 16.11 -12.58
N SER A 158 -13.18 14.84 -12.19
CA SER A 158 -14.21 13.85 -12.45
C SER A 158 -15.27 13.82 -11.33
N GLY A 159 -16.44 13.22 -11.59
CA GLY A 159 -17.49 13.07 -10.56
C GLY A 159 -17.03 12.40 -9.25
N PRO A 160 -16.26 11.29 -9.30
CA PRO A 160 -15.62 10.72 -8.12
C PRO A 160 -14.67 11.70 -7.40
N GLU A 161 -13.83 12.43 -8.14
CA GLU A 161 -12.91 13.41 -7.57
C GLU A 161 -13.66 14.53 -6.82
N LEU A 162 -14.72 15.06 -7.41
CA LEU A 162 -15.57 16.08 -6.77
C LEU A 162 -16.23 15.55 -5.49
N ARG A 163 -16.79 14.34 -5.52
CA ARG A 163 -17.38 13.70 -4.32
C ARG A 163 -16.36 13.50 -3.20
N LEU A 164 -15.12 13.18 -3.55
CA LEU A 164 -14.05 13.05 -2.56
C LEU A 164 -13.69 14.41 -1.95
N LEU A 165 -13.61 15.47 -2.76
CA LEU A 165 -13.37 16.84 -2.28
C LEU A 165 -14.52 17.38 -1.42
N GLU A 166 -15.77 17.00 -1.71
CA GLU A 166 -16.93 17.29 -0.85
C GLU A 166 -16.79 16.60 0.51
N ARG A 167 -16.41 15.31 0.51
CA ARG A 167 -16.19 14.53 1.73
C ARG A 167 -15.08 15.05 2.63
N ALA A 168 -14.10 15.78 2.07
CA ALA A 168 -13.01 16.40 2.81
C ALA A 168 -13.43 17.68 3.57
N GLU A 169 -14.70 18.06 3.50
CA GLU A 169 -15.19 19.18 4.31
C GLU A 169 -15.12 18.86 5.80
N GLY A 170 -14.32 19.64 6.53
CA GLY A 170 -14.23 19.55 7.99
C GLY A 170 -13.51 18.30 8.50
N ARG A 171 -12.86 17.52 7.62
CA ARG A 171 -12.08 16.33 8.02
C ARG A 171 -10.93 16.03 7.07
N VAL A 172 -9.96 15.29 7.59
CA VAL A 172 -8.88 14.70 6.80
C VAL A 172 -9.37 13.37 6.20
N LEU A 173 -9.04 13.13 4.94
CA LEU A 173 -9.37 11.90 4.23
C LEU A 173 -8.29 10.84 4.44
N HIS A 174 -8.68 9.57 4.25
CA HIS A 174 -7.76 8.43 4.18
C HIS A 174 -8.04 7.56 2.94
N PRO A 175 -7.18 6.57 2.61
CA PRO A 175 -7.34 5.77 1.38
C PRO A 175 -8.69 5.05 1.28
N GLY A 176 -9.24 4.59 2.41
CA GLY A 176 -10.61 4.04 2.46
C GLY A 176 -11.71 4.98 1.95
N ASP A 177 -11.58 6.31 2.09
CA ASP A 177 -12.54 7.26 1.51
C ASP A 177 -12.53 7.22 -0.03
N VAL A 178 -11.36 7.01 -0.62
CA VAL A 178 -11.19 6.86 -2.06
C VAL A 178 -11.83 5.55 -2.52
N VAL A 179 -11.63 4.46 -1.77
CA VAL A 179 -12.28 3.16 -2.04
C VAL A 179 -13.80 3.33 -2.04
N GLU A 180 -14.37 3.93 -0.99
CA GLU A 180 -15.82 4.16 -0.91
C GLU A 180 -16.37 5.01 -2.06
N VAL A 181 -15.66 6.06 -2.46
CA VAL A 181 -16.07 6.93 -3.59
C VAL A 181 -16.01 6.17 -4.93
N LEU A 182 -15.01 5.30 -5.10
CA LEU A 182 -14.89 4.45 -6.29
C LEU A 182 -15.94 3.35 -6.32
N THR A 183 -16.25 2.72 -5.19
CA THR A 183 -17.37 1.78 -5.05
C THR A 183 -18.69 2.43 -5.42
N ALA A 184 -18.96 3.65 -4.90
CA ALA A 184 -20.15 4.42 -5.26
C ALA A 184 -20.16 4.83 -6.75
N ALA A 185 -19.00 4.84 -7.41
CA ALA A 185 -18.83 5.08 -8.83
C ALA A 185 -18.76 3.78 -9.67
N GLY A 186 -19.19 2.66 -9.09
CA GLY A 186 -19.33 1.38 -9.79
C GLY A 186 -18.05 0.57 -9.95
N ALA A 187 -17.00 0.82 -9.16
CA ALA A 187 -15.85 -0.09 -9.11
C ALA A 187 -16.24 -1.38 -8.35
N LEU A 188 -16.06 -2.55 -8.97
CA LEU A 188 -16.57 -3.83 -8.48
C LEU A 188 -15.48 -4.85 -8.13
N ASP A 189 -14.30 -4.76 -8.73
CA ASP A 189 -13.21 -5.71 -8.55
C ASP A 189 -11.89 -5.03 -8.15
N GLU A 190 -10.95 -5.85 -7.65
CA GLU A 190 -9.64 -5.39 -7.18
C GLU A 190 -8.85 -4.67 -8.28
N GLU A 191 -8.93 -5.12 -9.53
CA GLU A 191 -8.20 -4.53 -10.66
C GLU A 191 -8.68 -3.10 -10.94
N GLU A 192 -9.99 -2.85 -10.84
CA GLU A 192 -10.53 -1.50 -10.95
C GLU A 192 -10.03 -0.58 -9.85
N PHE A 193 -9.94 -1.05 -8.61
CA PHE A 193 -9.40 -0.25 -7.50
C PHE A 193 -7.90 0.03 -7.67
N GLU A 194 -7.11 -0.97 -8.07
CA GLU A 194 -5.66 -0.81 -8.33
C GLU A 194 -5.39 0.18 -9.46
N ARG A 195 -6.24 0.19 -10.48
CA ARG A 195 -6.11 1.11 -11.60
C ARG A 195 -6.63 2.52 -11.29
N ARG A 196 -7.80 2.63 -10.64
CA ARG A 196 -8.51 3.91 -10.47
C ARG A 196 -8.11 4.66 -9.20
N GLY A 197 -7.77 3.97 -8.11
CA GLY A 197 -7.40 4.57 -6.82
C GLY A 197 -6.18 5.48 -6.92
N PRO A 198 -5.01 4.94 -7.32
CA PRO A 198 -3.80 5.74 -7.53
C PRO A 198 -3.99 6.88 -8.52
N LEU A 199 -4.70 6.63 -9.63
CA LEU A 199 -4.94 7.64 -10.66
C LEU A 199 -5.78 8.81 -10.15
N LEU A 200 -6.84 8.53 -9.38
CA LEU A 200 -7.69 9.55 -8.77
C LEU A 200 -6.87 10.46 -7.84
N LEU A 201 -6.08 9.86 -6.95
CA LEU A 201 -5.22 10.61 -6.03
C LEU A 201 -4.13 11.39 -6.77
N ALA A 202 -3.47 10.78 -7.76
CA ALA A 202 -2.43 11.42 -8.55
C ALA A 202 -2.94 12.69 -9.25
N ARG A 203 -4.18 12.68 -9.76
CA ARG A 203 -4.83 13.85 -10.37
C ARG A 203 -5.10 14.96 -9.36
N LEU A 204 -5.75 14.63 -8.23
CA LEU A 204 -6.04 15.59 -7.17
C LEU A 204 -4.76 16.23 -6.60
N LEU A 205 -3.72 15.43 -6.39
CA LEU A 205 -2.41 15.91 -5.91
C LEU A 205 -1.71 16.77 -6.97
N SER A 206 -1.73 16.37 -8.24
CA SER A 206 -1.07 17.12 -9.33
C SER A 206 -1.73 18.46 -9.62
N ARG A 207 -3.05 18.57 -9.43
CA ARG A 207 -3.78 19.84 -9.49
C ARG A 207 -3.68 20.66 -8.20
N GLY A 208 -3.04 20.11 -7.16
CA GLY A 208 -2.88 20.75 -5.86
C GLY A 208 -4.18 20.84 -5.07
N GLU A 209 -5.20 20.04 -5.39
CA GLU A 209 -6.51 20.06 -4.72
C GLU A 209 -6.52 19.30 -3.39
N LEU A 210 -5.62 18.32 -3.28
CA LEU A 210 -5.30 17.62 -2.03
C LEU A 210 -3.82 17.77 -1.71
N GLN A 211 -3.49 17.62 -0.43
CA GLN A 211 -2.13 17.49 0.06
C GLN A 211 -2.00 16.19 0.85
N ALA A 212 -0.92 15.43 0.62
CA ALA A 212 -0.65 14.20 1.36
C ALA A 212 0.18 14.48 2.63
N GLY A 213 -0.09 13.73 3.69
CA GLY A 213 0.53 13.92 4.99
C GLY A 213 0.33 12.75 5.94
N TRP A 214 0.68 12.96 7.21
CA TRP A 214 0.29 12.09 8.32
C TRP A 214 -0.62 12.85 9.28
N VAL A 215 -1.40 12.10 10.08
CA VAL A 215 -2.15 12.65 11.19
C VAL A 215 -1.52 12.14 12.48
N ASP A 216 -1.13 13.05 13.37
CA ASP A 216 -0.74 12.72 14.73
C ASP A 216 -1.62 13.49 15.71
N ARG A 217 -2.25 12.78 16.65
CA ARG A 217 -3.19 13.34 17.65
C ARG A 217 -4.25 14.26 17.04
N GLY A 218 -4.77 13.92 15.86
CA GLY A 218 -5.79 14.69 15.15
C GLY A 218 -5.26 15.92 14.39
N VAL A 219 -3.95 16.15 14.39
CA VAL A 219 -3.31 17.24 13.64
C VAL A 219 -2.72 16.68 12.36
N PHE A 220 -3.15 17.24 11.22
CA PHE A 220 -2.55 16.94 9.93
C PHE A 220 -1.21 17.65 9.79
N THR A 221 -0.19 16.91 9.35
CA THR A 221 1.11 17.47 8.97
C THR A 221 1.46 17.02 7.55
N PRO A 222 1.67 17.94 6.61
CA PRO A 222 1.98 17.59 5.24
C PRO A 222 3.37 16.96 5.14
N TRP A 223 3.52 16.07 4.15
CA TRP A 223 4.83 15.53 3.80
C TRP A 223 5.74 16.61 3.24
N THR A 224 7.03 16.50 3.55
CA THR A 224 8.10 17.35 2.98
C THR A 224 8.71 16.74 1.72
N LEU A 225 7.98 15.83 1.06
CA LEU A 225 8.42 15.15 -0.16
C LEU A 225 7.97 15.94 -1.39
N GLU A 226 8.75 15.84 -2.47
CA GLU A 226 8.37 16.43 -3.75
C GLU A 226 7.19 15.66 -4.35
N LEU A 227 6.31 16.36 -5.08
CA LEU A 227 5.08 15.79 -5.65
C LEU A 227 5.29 14.47 -6.41
N PRO A 228 6.32 14.32 -7.29
CA PRO A 228 6.55 13.04 -7.96
C PRO A 228 6.84 11.89 -6.99
N GLN A 229 7.56 12.16 -5.90
CA GLN A 229 7.87 11.17 -4.88
C GLN A 229 6.61 10.77 -4.10
N VAL A 230 5.75 11.74 -3.79
CA VAL A 230 4.45 11.50 -3.13
C VAL A 230 3.57 10.59 -3.98
N ILE A 231 3.40 10.92 -5.27
CA ILE A 231 2.53 10.15 -6.18
C ILE A 231 3.09 8.75 -6.42
N GLU A 232 4.40 8.63 -6.64
CA GLU A 232 5.04 7.32 -6.84
C GLU A 232 4.89 6.43 -5.61
N HIS A 233 5.09 7.01 -4.42
CA HIS A 233 4.91 6.33 -3.15
C HIS A 233 3.48 5.84 -2.96
N ILE A 234 2.48 6.72 -3.13
CA ILE A 234 1.07 6.36 -2.97
C ILE A 234 0.68 5.24 -3.95
N GLY A 235 1.07 5.37 -5.22
CA GLY A 235 0.76 4.37 -6.24
C GLY A 235 1.39 3.01 -5.94
N ALA A 236 2.68 2.99 -5.59
CA ALA A 236 3.37 1.75 -5.25
C ALA A 236 2.78 1.08 -4.00
N THR A 237 2.50 1.84 -2.94
CA THR A 237 1.91 1.30 -1.71
C THR A 237 0.48 0.82 -1.93
N TRP A 238 -0.31 1.49 -2.78
CA TRP A 238 -1.66 1.03 -3.13
C TRP A 238 -1.64 -0.32 -3.84
N VAL A 239 -0.80 -0.46 -4.87
CA VAL A 239 -0.64 -1.73 -5.61
C VAL A 239 -0.14 -2.83 -4.66
N ALA A 240 0.80 -2.51 -3.77
CA ALA A 240 1.34 -3.45 -2.80
C ALA A 240 0.29 -3.98 -1.80
N LEU A 241 -0.67 -3.14 -1.38
CA LEU A 241 -1.77 -3.52 -0.49
C LEU A 241 -2.84 -4.37 -1.21
N GLY A 242 -3.03 -4.13 -2.51
CA GLY A 242 -4.07 -4.75 -3.33
C GLY A 242 -5.39 -3.98 -3.30
N GLY A 243 -5.97 -3.78 -4.48
CA GLY A 243 -7.18 -3.02 -4.80
C GLY A 243 -7.94 -2.33 -3.67
N SER A 244 -8.96 -2.99 -3.13
CA SER A 244 -9.92 -2.42 -2.18
C SER A 244 -9.42 -2.40 -0.72
N THR A 245 -8.22 -2.93 -0.49
CA THR A 245 -7.63 -3.14 0.84
C THR A 245 -7.20 -1.87 1.59
N PRO A 246 -6.73 -0.78 0.94
CA PRO A 246 -6.21 0.39 1.65
C PRO A 246 -7.21 1.00 2.65
N GLY A 247 -6.93 0.80 3.94
CA GLY A 247 -7.67 1.38 5.06
C GLY A 247 -7.01 2.64 5.64
N PRO A 248 -7.54 3.16 6.74
CA PRO A 248 -6.90 4.25 7.50
C PRO A 248 -5.44 3.89 7.84
N ASP A 249 -4.55 4.90 7.84
CA ASP A 249 -3.14 4.79 8.22
C ASP A 249 -2.24 3.86 7.37
N MET A 250 -2.75 3.33 6.25
CA MET A 250 -1.97 2.39 5.43
C MET A 250 -1.09 3.04 4.37
N ILE A 251 -1.42 4.25 3.90
CA ILE A 251 -0.66 4.92 2.82
C ILE A 251 -0.29 6.34 3.24
N ALA A 252 -1.30 7.21 3.31
CA ALA A 252 -1.18 8.61 3.68
C ALA A 252 -2.55 9.11 4.15
N TRP A 253 -2.55 10.27 4.79
CA TRP A 253 -3.75 11.07 5.00
C TRP A 253 -3.79 12.20 3.98
N PHE A 254 -4.98 12.71 3.67
CA PHE A 254 -5.16 13.79 2.69
C PHE A 254 -5.99 14.94 3.23
N GLU A 255 -5.42 16.14 3.20
CA GLU A 255 -6.13 17.38 3.52
C GLU A 255 -6.51 18.12 2.24
N ARG A 256 -7.72 18.72 2.24
CA ARG A 256 -8.20 19.55 1.13
C ARG A 256 -7.59 20.94 1.19
N THR A 257 -6.96 21.34 0.09
CA THR A 257 -6.33 22.66 -0.05
C THR A 257 -7.33 23.73 -0.46
N ASP A 258 -6.86 24.98 -0.55
CA ASP A 258 -7.60 26.11 -1.09
C ASP A 258 -8.01 25.89 -2.56
N ALA A 259 -7.13 25.30 -3.37
CA ALA A 259 -7.45 24.92 -4.75
C ALA A 259 -8.57 23.86 -4.79
N GLY A 260 -8.51 22.86 -3.90
CA GLY A 260 -9.56 21.85 -3.78
C GLY A 260 -10.90 22.42 -3.35
N ARG A 261 -10.90 23.48 -2.52
CA ARG A 261 -12.12 24.23 -2.20
C ARG A 261 -12.66 25.00 -3.41
N ALA A 262 -11.78 25.65 -4.16
CA ALA A 262 -12.16 26.42 -5.36
C ALA A 262 -12.76 25.52 -6.45
N SER A 263 -12.28 24.28 -6.60
CA SER A 263 -12.80 23.31 -7.58
C SER A 263 -14.26 22.90 -7.38
N LEU A 264 -14.81 23.07 -6.18
CA LEU A 264 -16.23 22.83 -5.90
C LEU A 264 -17.13 24.02 -6.29
N GLY A 265 -16.53 25.16 -6.66
CA GLY A 265 -17.25 26.41 -6.92
C GLY A 265 -17.76 27.10 -5.65
N PRO A 266 -18.34 28.30 -5.78
CA PRO A 266 -18.96 28.99 -4.65
C PRO A 266 -20.13 28.16 -4.12
N ARG A 267 -20.08 27.81 -2.84
CA ARG A 267 -21.24 27.28 -2.13
C ARG A 267 -22.25 28.40 -1.98
N VAL A 268 -23.41 28.25 -2.59
CA VAL A 268 -24.56 29.08 -2.26
C VAL A 268 -25.05 28.61 -0.90
N ASP A 269 -24.53 29.22 0.17
CA ASP A 269 -25.10 29.12 1.51
C ASP A 269 -26.50 29.74 1.49
N GLY A 270 -27.51 28.98 1.09
CA GLY A 270 -28.88 29.49 1.04
C GLY A 270 -29.84 28.82 0.07
N ALA A 271 -30.15 27.55 0.31
CA ALA A 271 -31.48 27.02 -0.03
C ALA A 271 -31.85 25.87 0.91
N ARG A 272 -31.94 26.17 2.23
CA ARG A 272 -32.99 25.52 3.02
C ARG A 272 -34.30 25.99 2.39
N GLY A 273 -34.87 25.18 1.50
CA GLY A 273 -36.24 25.36 1.06
C GLY A 273 -37.15 25.21 2.27
N ALA A 274 -37.50 26.33 2.90
CA ALA A 274 -38.68 26.42 3.74
C ALA A 274 -39.88 26.10 2.84
N GLY A 275 -40.68 25.12 3.27
CA GLY A 275 -41.74 24.56 2.45
C GLY A 275 -42.87 25.54 2.13
N MET A 276 -43.65 25.20 1.11
CA MET A 276 -45.09 25.41 1.11
C MET A 276 -45.80 24.23 0.44
N SER A 277 -46.62 23.58 1.27
CA SER A 277 -47.78 22.79 0.89
C SER A 277 -48.74 23.60 0.01
N GLY A 278 -49.38 22.98 -0.99
CA GLY A 278 -50.44 23.62 -1.77
C GLY A 278 -50.84 22.85 -3.03
N TYR A 279 -51.84 21.98 -2.88
CA TYR A 279 -52.62 21.25 -3.90
C TYR A 279 -52.96 22.05 -5.18
N ASN A 280 -53.02 21.35 -6.33
CA ASN A 280 -54.29 21.09 -7.05
C ASN A 280 -54.11 20.16 -8.26
N SER A 281 -54.75 18.98 -8.18
CA SER A 281 -55.17 18.16 -9.33
C SER A 281 -56.26 18.87 -10.14
N PRO A 282 -56.39 18.58 -11.44
CA PRO A 282 -57.44 17.66 -11.91
C PRO A 282 -56.86 16.67 -12.94
N GLY A 283 -57.09 15.36 -12.87
CA GLY A 283 -58.40 14.74 -13.08
C GLY A 283 -58.57 14.36 -14.56
N VAL A 284 -58.12 13.16 -14.97
CA VAL A 284 -58.72 12.42 -16.09
C VAL A 284 -58.69 10.91 -15.74
N VAL A 285 -59.90 10.38 -15.54
CA VAL A 285 -60.21 8.95 -15.49
C VAL A 285 -60.91 8.60 -16.81
N GLY A 286 -60.59 7.42 -17.35
CA GLY A 286 -61.31 6.75 -18.43
C GLY A 286 -60.35 6.32 -19.54
N GLY A 287 -60.24 5.06 -19.97
CA GLY A 287 -61.08 3.89 -19.77
C GLY A 287 -61.00 3.05 -21.06
N ALA A 288 -60.69 1.75 -20.90
CA ALA A 288 -60.94 0.62 -21.79
C ALA A 288 -60.51 0.66 -23.27
N ARG A 289 -59.61 -0.26 -23.65
CA ARG A 289 -59.97 -1.55 -24.25
C ARG A 289 -59.00 -2.63 -23.78
#